data_AF-A0A0G0JWD0-F1
#
_entry.id   AF-A0A0G0JWD0-F1
#
_cell.length_a   1.000
_cell.length_b   1.000
_cell.length_c   1.000
_cell.angle_alpha   90.00
_cell.angle_beta   90.00
_cell.angle_gamma   90.00
#
_symmetry.space_group_name_H-M   'P 1'
#
loop_
_entity.id
_entity.type
_entity.pdbx_description
1 polymer ?
#
loop_
_entity_poly.entity_id
_entity_poly.type
_entity_poly.pdbx_seq_one_letter_code
_entity_poly.pdbx_strand_id
1 'polypeptide(L)'
;MPNENKIEKRIDGLKAGSEQIANSRKIVLESIGENENTTPEKGEKKYALDGLARKSVLKSEAANLLEAKKEEQRKEYDLNIKKDKGLKFIDSINLLNATDDRLDRKRKTSIEKVLGFPLKKTIKKEVKKAIVEEKPLKAKPEKKVEEKKAVENKADFKQIDKKEKEKQKKELIEKNIKEKAQKKAERRNKLEKSQKALLNFFKQTKNSFKKNWEGFKKDFWKYTKKALFMIIAFFLVLLFLYFGFVLFIIKTDFDKPIARALSRHIPLPAFIVKGKVIDYYFWQDIKKQAEPEEGESLEVAARKDLAQYLAMNELAKRYSLPSIAFSEIKKDAPMKDLAAKALFDEVINQVAINRIRSIKKMIDEKNDFVRVSEKYGDELGKTTILSENKEELPYYKKLENLEVGAISEIVVADNGYYIFRCFEKNEKEQILSYVLVKNENFDKYLKQMIEGYKFISFVD
;
A
#
# COMPACT_ATOMS: atom_id res chain seq x y z
N MET A 1 26.14 -42.79 -38.30
CA MET A 1 25.38 -43.08 -37.07
C MET A 1 26.36 -42.99 -35.89
N PRO A 2 26.10 -42.16 -34.87
CA PRO A 2 26.87 -42.17 -33.61
C PRO A 2 26.31 -43.24 -32.66
N ASN A 3 27.15 -43.80 -31.78
CA ASN A 3 26.72 -44.78 -30.77
C ASN A 3 25.94 -44.12 -29.62
N GLU A 4 24.92 -44.81 -29.11
CA GLU A 4 24.26 -44.44 -27.86
C GLU A 4 25.13 -44.81 -26.64
N ASN A 5 25.64 -43.82 -25.93
CA ASN A 5 26.33 -44.04 -24.66
C ASN A 5 25.31 -44.41 -23.56
N LYS A 6 25.19 -45.70 -23.24
CA LYS A 6 24.47 -46.15 -22.02
C LYS A 6 25.14 -45.57 -20.77
N ILE A 7 24.36 -44.83 -19.98
CA ILE A 7 24.83 -44.23 -18.73
C ILE A 7 24.87 -45.31 -17.63
N GLU A 8 26.05 -45.89 -17.38
CA GLU A 8 26.31 -46.77 -16.24
C GLU A 8 26.16 -46.00 -14.92
N LYS A 9 25.19 -46.35 -14.08
CA LYS A 9 25.07 -45.80 -12.72
C LYS A 9 25.97 -46.56 -11.77
N ARG A 10 26.98 -45.88 -11.21
CA ARG A 10 27.84 -46.42 -10.15
C ARG A 10 27.16 -46.30 -8.79
N ILE A 11 27.47 -47.23 -7.89
CA ILE A 11 27.23 -47.16 -6.46
C ILE A 11 28.59 -47.41 -5.80
N ASP A 12 29.00 -46.53 -4.88
CA ASP A 12 30.20 -46.65 -4.03
C ASP A 12 31.47 -47.17 -4.71
N GLY A 13 31.82 -46.53 -5.84
CA GLY A 13 33.10 -46.69 -6.54
C GLY A 13 33.27 -47.96 -7.38
N LEU A 14 32.55 -49.04 -7.06
CA LEU A 14 32.68 -50.35 -7.72
C LEU A 14 31.74 -50.50 -8.92
N LYS A 15 32.18 -51.27 -9.93
CA LYS A 15 31.36 -51.65 -11.09
C LYS A 15 30.43 -52.83 -10.73
N ALA A 16 29.25 -52.52 -10.20
CA ALA A 16 28.22 -53.52 -9.96
C ALA A 16 27.42 -53.85 -11.25
N GLY A 17 27.23 -55.14 -11.54
CA GLY A 17 26.36 -55.60 -12.62
C GLY A 17 24.87 -55.42 -12.30
N SER A 18 24.00 -55.42 -13.32
CA SER A 18 22.55 -55.24 -13.14
C SER A 18 21.91 -56.29 -12.22
N GLU A 19 22.40 -57.53 -12.22
CA GLU A 19 21.95 -58.59 -11.29
C GLU A 19 22.35 -58.29 -9.83
N GLN A 20 23.53 -57.72 -9.59
CA GLN A 20 23.96 -57.36 -8.23
C GLN A 20 23.10 -56.22 -7.66
N ILE A 21 22.65 -55.29 -8.51
CA ILE A 21 21.69 -54.23 -8.14
C ILE A 21 20.28 -54.81 -7.88
N ALA A 22 19.88 -55.88 -8.58
CA ALA A 22 18.63 -56.58 -8.30
C ALA A 22 18.70 -57.33 -6.96
N ASN A 23 19.78 -58.08 -6.72
CA ASN A 23 19.96 -58.84 -5.48
C ASN A 23 20.11 -57.94 -4.24
N SER A 24 20.81 -56.81 -4.34
CA SER A 24 20.90 -55.87 -3.20
C SER A 24 19.54 -55.26 -2.85
N ARG A 25 18.69 -54.97 -3.85
CA ARG A 25 17.30 -54.54 -3.62
C ARG A 25 16.45 -55.63 -2.97
N LYS A 26 16.59 -56.90 -3.38
CA LYS A 26 15.87 -58.03 -2.79
C LYS A 26 16.18 -58.17 -1.29
N ILE A 27 17.45 -58.10 -0.92
CA ILE A 27 17.91 -58.14 0.49
C ILE A 27 17.36 -56.95 1.30
N VAL A 28 17.26 -55.76 0.71
CA VAL A 28 16.67 -54.58 1.39
C VAL A 28 15.16 -54.71 1.57
N LEU A 29 14.44 -55.29 0.61
CA LEU A 29 12.99 -55.52 0.75
C LEU A 29 12.68 -56.61 1.78
N GLU A 30 13.47 -57.70 1.77
CA GLU A 30 13.38 -58.77 2.78
C GLU A 30 13.68 -58.26 4.20
N SER A 31 14.59 -57.29 4.37
CA SER A 31 14.87 -56.68 5.68
C SER A 31 13.81 -55.69 6.17
N ILE A 32 12.90 -55.25 5.30
CA ILE A 32 11.77 -54.35 5.63
C ILE A 32 10.48 -55.16 5.94
N GLY A 33 10.43 -56.44 5.58
CA GLY A 33 9.33 -57.36 5.90
C GLY A 33 8.16 -57.35 4.91
N GLU A 34 8.30 -56.66 3.77
CA GLU A 34 7.30 -56.66 2.69
C GLU A 34 7.44 -57.92 1.82
N ASN A 35 6.87 -59.04 2.27
CA ASN A 35 6.70 -60.24 1.45
C ASN A 35 5.66 -60.00 0.34
N GLU A 36 6.10 -60.06 -0.92
CA GLU A 36 5.34 -59.68 -2.12
C GLU A 36 4.16 -60.62 -2.50
N ASN A 37 3.72 -61.49 -1.58
CA ASN A 37 2.68 -62.51 -1.82
C ASN A 37 1.57 -62.48 -0.75
N THR A 38 0.64 -61.52 -0.87
CA THR A 38 -0.69 -61.59 -0.24
C THR A 38 -1.79 -61.18 -1.22
N THR A 39 -2.34 -62.15 -1.96
CA THR A 39 -3.60 -61.95 -2.70
C THR A 39 -4.75 -61.71 -1.73
N PRO A 40 -5.53 -60.62 -1.86
CA PRO A 40 -6.67 -60.36 -0.98
C PRO A 40 -7.87 -61.26 -1.33
N GLU A 41 -8.45 -61.91 -0.32
CA GLU A 41 -9.72 -62.62 -0.47
C GLU A 41 -10.89 -61.68 -0.78
N LYS A 42 -11.92 -62.22 -1.45
CA LYS A 42 -13.15 -61.48 -1.79
C LYS A 42 -14.10 -61.36 -0.59
N GLY A 43 -13.78 -60.45 0.33
CA GLY A 43 -14.74 -59.97 1.34
C GLY A 43 -15.87 -59.15 0.70
N GLU A 44 -17.11 -59.30 1.20
CA GLU A 44 -18.30 -58.69 0.60
C GLU A 44 -18.42 -57.18 0.81
N LYS A 45 -19.09 -56.50 -0.14
CA LYS A 45 -19.35 -55.06 -0.07
C LYS A 45 -20.50 -54.74 0.89
N LYS A 46 -20.20 -54.10 2.01
CA LYS A 46 -21.16 -53.17 2.67
C LYS A 46 -20.70 -51.73 2.46
N TYR A 47 -21.59 -50.89 1.94
CA TYR A 47 -21.30 -49.52 1.55
C TYR A 47 -21.23 -48.59 2.77
N ALA A 48 -20.09 -47.90 2.94
CA ALA A 48 -19.93 -46.79 3.87
C ALA A 48 -19.52 -45.54 3.09
N LEU A 49 -20.51 -44.77 2.61
CA LEU A 49 -20.31 -43.65 1.66
C LEU A 49 -19.91 -42.30 2.32
N ASP A 50 -19.89 -42.22 3.65
CA ASP A 50 -19.67 -40.98 4.42
C ASP A 50 -18.28 -40.35 4.26
N GLY A 51 -17.24 -41.16 4.01
CA GLY A 51 -15.85 -40.70 4.05
C GLY A 51 -15.47 -39.69 2.96
N LEU A 52 -16.16 -39.73 1.81
CA LEU A 52 -15.89 -38.84 0.67
C LEU A 52 -16.62 -37.50 0.79
N ALA A 53 -17.85 -37.50 1.31
CA ALA A 53 -18.64 -36.28 1.50
C ALA A 53 -17.96 -35.29 2.46
N ARG A 54 -17.43 -35.76 3.60
CA ARG A 54 -16.72 -34.89 4.54
C ARG A 54 -15.48 -34.24 3.93
N LYS A 55 -14.76 -34.93 3.04
CA LYS A 55 -13.56 -34.37 2.36
C LYS A 55 -13.89 -33.33 1.27
N SER A 56 -15.07 -33.37 0.64
CA SER A 56 -15.50 -32.29 -0.25
C SER A 56 -16.03 -31.08 0.53
N VAL A 57 -16.83 -31.31 1.57
CA VAL A 57 -17.38 -30.23 2.43
C VAL A 57 -16.24 -29.43 3.08
N LEU A 58 -15.28 -30.08 3.76
CA LEU A 58 -14.14 -29.40 4.39
C LEU A 58 -13.28 -28.60 3.39
N LYS A 59 -13.18 -29.06 2.13
CA LYS A 59 -12.50 -28.29 1.06
C LYS A 59 -13.31 -27.06 0.63
N SER A 60 -14.65 -27.17 0.54
CA SER A 60 -15.50 -26.02 0.23
C SER A 60 -15.53 -25.00 1.37
N GLU A 61 -15.57 -25.43 2.63
CA GLU A 61 -15.53 -24.54 3.79
C GLU A 61 -14.20 -23.79 3.86
N ALA A 62 -13.07 -24.49 3.67
CA ALA A 62 -11.75 -23.85 3.62
C ALA A 62 -11.61 -22.85 2.46
N ALA A 63 -12.22 -23.13 1.31
CA ALA A 63 -12.25 -22.21 0.17
C ALA A 63 -13.11 -20.96 0.48
N ASN A 64 -14.33 -21.15 0.99
CA ASN A 64 -15.24 -20.07 1.35
C ASN A 64 -14.66 -19.15 2.44
N LEU A 65 -13.98 -19.72 3.44
CA LEU A 65 -13.33 -18.97 4.53
C LEU A 65 -12.11 -18.19 4.03
N LEU A 66 -11.37 -18.72 3.05
CA LEU A 66 -10.29 -17.99 2.36
C LEU A 66 -10.85 -16.84 1.50
N GLU A 67 -12.00 -17.04 0.85
CA GLU A 67 -12.66 -16.04 0.01
C GLU A 67 -13.27 -14.90 0.85
N ALA A 68 -13.93 -15.23 1.96
CA ALA A 68 -14.43 -14.26 2.93
C ALA A 68 -13.31 -13.33 3.45
N LYS A 69 -12.16 -13.89 3.86
CA LYS A 69 -10.99 -13.09 4.29
C LYS A 69 -10.44 -12.17 3.19
N LYS A 70 -10.47 -12.59 1.92
CA LYS A 70 -10.11 -11.73 0.78
C LYS A 70 -11.14 -10.62 0.54
N GLU A 71 -12.42 -10.88 0.81
CA GLU A 71 -13.46 -9.86 0.70
C GLU A 71 -13.39 -8.83 1.84
N GLU A 72 -13.08 -9.25 3.07
CA GLU A 72 -12.81 -8.35 4.20
C GLU A 72 -11.61 -7.43 3.91
N GLN A 73 -10.48 -7.99 3.46
CA GLN A 73 -9.31 -7.18 3.06
C GLN A 73 -9.62 -6.19 1.94
N ARG A 74 -10.47 -6.55 0.98
CA ARG A 74 -10.96 -5.62 -0.06
C ARG A 74 -11.84 -4.51 0.52
N LYS A 75 -12.76 -4.84 1.43
CA LYS A 75 -13.63 -3.87 2.11
C LYS A 75 -12.81 -2.88 2.93
N GLU A 76 -11.80 -3.34 3.66
CA GLU A 76 -10.88 -2.50 4.43
C GLU A 76 -10.05 -1.57 3.52
N TYR A 77 -9.50 -2.11 2.43
CA TYR A 77 -8.74 -1.34 1.44
C TYR A 77 -9.60 -0.23 0.78
N ASP A 78 -10.85 -0.53 0.40
CA ASP A 78 -11.81 0.46 -0.11
C ASP A 78 -12.19 1.50 0.95
N LEU A 79 -12.28 1.12 2.23
CA LEU A 79 -12.54 2.03 3.35
C LEU A 79 -11.38 3.00 3.55
N ASN A 80 -10.15 2.51 3.45
CA ASN A 80 -8.95 3.35 3.54
C ASN A 80 -8.81 4.27 2.30
N ILE A 81 -9.10 3.80 1.08
CA ILE A 81 -9.18 4.66 -0.12
C ILE A 81 -10.25 5.76 0.04
N LYS A 82 -11.39 5.47 0.69
CA LYS A 82 -12.43 6.48 0.98
C LYS A 82 -11.95 7.51 2.00
N LYS A 83 -11.29 7.11 3.08
CA LYS A 83 -10.66 8.02 4.05
C LYS A 83 -9.61 8.92 3.38
N ASP A 84 -8.75 8.34 2.56
CA ASP A 84 -7.64 9.02 1.89
C ASP A 84 -8.13 10.07 0.86
N LYS A 85 -9.21 9.77 0.15
CA LYS A 85 -9.94 10.75 -0.69
C LYS A 85 -10.65 11.82 0.13
N GLY A 86 -11.14 11.48 1.33
CA GLY A 86 -11.73 12.41 2.29
C GLY A 86 -10.72 13.45 2.80
N LEU A 87 -9.53 13.01 3.24
CA LEU A 87 -8.44 13.91 3.64
C LEU A 87 -8.06 14.85 2.49
N LYS A 88 -7.79 14.30 1.30
CA LYS A 88 -7.41 15.10 0.12
C LYS A 88 -8.47 16.13 -0.29
N PHE A 89 -9.76 15.85 -0.03
CA PHE A 89 -10.84 16.82 -0.21
C PHE A 89 -10.79 17.95 0.84
N ILE A 90 -10.63 17.60 2.13
CA ILE A 90 -10.45 18.58 3.22
C ILE A 90 -9.23 19.47 2.97
N ASP A 91 -8.09 18.89 2.59
CA ASP A 91 -6.86 19.62 2.25
C ASP A 91 -7.08 20.57 1.07
N SER A 92 -7.83 20.17 0.04
CA SER A 92 -8.16 21.05 -1.09
C SER A 92 -9.09 22.21 -0.71
N ILE A 93 -10.02 22.02 0.23
CA ILE A 93 -10.83 23.11 0.79
C ILE A 93 -9.95 24.07 1.61
N ASN A 94 -9.05 23.54 2.44
CA ASN A 94 -8.09 24.35 3.20
C ASN A 94 -7.16 25.15 2.28
N LEU A 95 -6.72 24.54 1.16
CA LEU A 95 -5.91 25.21 0.15
C LEU A 95 -6.68 26.33 -0.57
N LEU A 96 -7.96 26.10 -0.90
CA LEU A 96 -8.84 27.11 -1.50
C LEU A 96 -9.03 28.32 -0.57
N ASN A 97 -9.39 28.07 0.70
CA ASN A 97 -9.51 29.12 1.72
C ASN A 97 -8.21 29.93 1.88
N ALA A 98 -7.05 29.25 1.87
CA ALA A 98 -5.73 29.90 1.93
C ALA A 98 -5.35 30.67 0.64
N THR A 99 -5.96 30.36 -0.51
CA THR A 99 -5.80 31.15 -1.74
C THR A 99 -6.70 32.38 -1.81
N ASP A 100 -7.93 32.32 -1.31
CA ASP A 100 -8.81 33.50 -1.23
C ASP A 100 -8.24 34.55 -0.25
N ASP A 101 -7.74 34.12 0.91
CA ASP A 101 -7.09 35.01 1.88
C ASP A 101 -5.78 35.64 1.35
N ARG A 102 -5.17 35.03 0.32
CA ARG A 102 -4.05 35.61 -0.46
C ARG A 102 -4.51 36.52 -1.60
N LEU A 103 -5.64 36.21 -2.25
CA LEU A 103 -6.21 37.04 -3.31
C LEU A 103 -6.74 38.37 -2.78
N ASP A 104 -7.40 38.40 -1.63
CA ASP A 104 -7.92 39.64 -1.05
C ASP A 104 -6.83 40.54 -0.46
N ARG A 105 -5.73 39.96 0.06
CA ARG A 105 -4.52 40.72 0.41
C ARG A 105 -3.85 41.32 -0.84
N LYS A 106 -3.81 40.60 -1.96
CA LYS A 106 -3.35 41.15 -3.25
C LYS A 106 -4.29 42.21 -3.82
N ARG A 107 -5.62 42.06 -3.66
CA ARG A 107 -6.59 43.07 -4.11
C ARG A 107 -6.48 44.36 -3.31
N LYS A 108 -6.39 44.31 -1.98
CA LYS A 108 -6.16 45.51 -1.15
C LYS A 108 -4.91 46.28 -1.57
N THR A 109 -3.77 45.59 -1.62
CA THR A 109 -2.48 46.20 -2.03
C THR A 109 -2.42 46.65 -3.50
N SER A 110 -3.25 46.09 -4.39
CA SER A 110 -3.39 46.60 -5.76
C SER A 110 -4.29 47.83 -5.84
N ILE A 111 -5.39 47.87 -5.09
CA ILE A 111 -6.33 49.00 -5.07
C ILE A 111 -5.68 50.24 -4.44
N GLU A 112 -4.89 50.05 -3.38
CA GLU A 112 -4.14 51.15 -2.74
C GLU A 112 -3.02 51.73 -3.61
N LYS A 113 -2.50 50.98 -4.60
CA LYS A 113 -1.48 51.47 -5.55
C LYS A 113 -2.02 52.08 -6.85
N VAL A 114 -3.32 51.98 -7.11
CA VAL A 114 -3.94 52.46 -8.37
C VAL A 114 -4.83 53.70 -8.18
N LEU A 115 -5.23 54.04 -6.95
CA LEU A 115 -6.15 55.16 -6.68
C LEU A 115 -5.58 56.20 -5.69
N GLY A 116 -4.71 57.08 -6.21
CA GLY A 116 -4.22 58.24 -5.47
C GLY A 116 -5.26 59.38 -5.36
N PHE A 117 -6.04 59.38 -4.27
CA PHE A 117 -6.90 60.50 -3.80
C PHE A 117 -8.09 60.91 -4.72
N PRO A 118 -9.12 61.66 -4.22
CA PRO A 118 -9.84 61.39 -2.98
C PRO A 118 -11.39 61.52 -3.13
N LEU A 119 -12.08 60.48 -3.62
CA LEU A 119 -13.55 60.51 -3.82
C LEU A 119 -14.36 59.96 -2.63
N LYS A 120 -14.37 60.71 -1.51
CA LYS A 120 -15.28 60.48 -0.35
C LYS A 120 -16.02 61.76 0.08
N LYS A 121 -16.92 62.29 -0.77
CA LYS A 121 -17.76 63.45 -0.39
C LYS A 121 -19.21 63.50 -0.91
N THR A 122 -19.70 62.48 -1.63
CA THR A 122 -21.03 62.51 -2.28
C THR A 122 -22.10 61.57 -1.72
N ILE A 123 -21.76 60.44 -1.09
CA ILE A 123 -22.75 59.50 -0.49
C ILE A 123 -22.84 59.65 1.03
N LYS A 124 -22.90 60.90 1.51
CA LYS A 124 -23.19 61.25 2.92
C LYS A 124 -24.02 62.54 3.05
N LYS A 125 -24.78 62.90 2.00
CA LYS A 125 -25.50 64.19 1.90
C LYS A 125 -27.03 64.10 1.83
N GLU A 126 -27.62 62.90 1.84
CA GLU A 126 -29.08 62.71 1.84
C GLU A 126 -29.63 62.14 3.15
N VAL A 127 -28.85 61.38 3.93
CA VAL A 127 -29.26 60.82 5.24
C VAL A 127 -28.95 61.76 6.42
N LYS A 128 -28.74 63.06 6.15
CA LYS A 128 -28.65 64.14 7.16
C LYS A 128 -29.40 65.39 6.70
N LYS A 129 -30.64 65.20 6.26
CA LYS A 129 -31.56 66.27 5.84
C LYS A 129 -33.01 66.07 6.34
N ALA A 130 -33.17 65.48 7.53
CA ALA A 130 -34.48 65.18 8.12
C ALA A 130 -34.57 65.39 9.66
N ILE A 131 -33.47 65.70 10.36
CA ILE A 131 -33.47 65.93 11.82
C ILE A 131 -32.46 67.03 12.16
N VAL A 132 -32.87 67.94 13.05
CA VAL A 132 -32.10 69.06 13.63
C VAL A 132 -31.58 70.11 12.63
N GLU A 133 -32.48 70.99 12.17
CA GLU A 133 -32.23 72.43 12.34
C GLU A 133 -33.55 73.21 12.31
N GLU A 134 -33.98 73.72 13.47
CA GLU A 134 -34.49 75.08 13.56
C GLU A 134 -34.06 75.66 14.92
N LYS A 135 -33.67 76.94 14.93
CA LYS A 135 -32.78 77.49 15.96
C LYS A 135 -33.56 78.29 17.02
N PRO A 136 -33.24 78.15 18.32
CA PRO A 136 -33.39 79.26 19.25
C PRO A 136 -32.15 80.17 19.18
N LEU A 137 -32.31 81.48 18.92
CA LEU A 137 -31.51 82.54 19.57
C LEU A 137 -32.00 83.97 19.25
N LYS A 138 -32.77 84.51 20.20
CA LYS A 138 -32.81 85.90 20.69
C LYS A 138 -32.42 87.08 19.76
N ALA A 139 -33.47 87.82 19.39
CA ALA A 139 -33.67 89.24 19.70
C ALA A 139 -32.76 90.35 19.11
N LYS A 140 -33.42 91.31 18.44
CA LYS A 140 -33.45 92.74 18.82
C LYS A 140 -34.91 93.26 18.70
N PRO A 141 -35.28 94.43 19.28
CA PRO A 141 -36.64 94.68 19.78
C PRO A 141 -37.58 95.53 18.88
N GLU A 142 -38.80 95.75 19.40
CA GLU A 142 -39.91 96.64 18.93
C GLU A 142 -40.87 96.05 17.87
N LYS A 143 -42.22 96.18 17.94
CA LYS A 143 -43.15 96.78 18.94
C LYS A 143 -44.59 96.17 18.83
N LYS A 144 -45.16 95.67 19.97
CA LYS A 144 -46.61 95.53 20.38
C LYS A 144 -47.69 94.77 19.55
N VAL A 145 -48.47 93.89 20.24
CA VAL A 145 -49.91 93.48 20.03
C VAL A 145 -50.24 92.53 18.84
N GLU A 146 -51.34 91.74 18.73
CA GLU A 146 -52.05 90.65 19.50
C GLU A 146 -53.16 90.04 18.54
N GLU A 147 -54.04 89.02 18.77
CA GLU A 147 -54.51 88.19 19.90
C GLU A 147 -54.85 86.71 19.47
N LYS A 148 -56.10 86.18 19.53
CA LYS A 148 -56.48 84.73 19.31
C LYS A 148 -57.89 84.44 18.73
N LYS A 149 -58.08 83.26 18.07
CA LYS A 149 -59.11 82.18 18.30
C LYS A 149 -59.55 81.37 17.04
N ALA A 150 -59.91 80.07 17.25
CA ALA A 150 -60.96 79.23 16.58
C ALA A 150 -60.53 77.80 16.15
N VAL A 151 -61.29 76.77 16.58
CA VAL A 151 -61.17 75.32 16.23
C VAL A 151 -62.58 74.67 16.27
N GLU A 152 -62.72 73.44 15.76
CA GLU A 152 -63.89 72.50 15.78
C GLU A 152 -64.79 72.47 14.51
N ASN A 153 -65.59 71.38 14.35
CA ASN A 153 -66.46 71.00 13.20
C ASN A 153 -65.84 70.32 11.94
N LYS A 154 -65.22 69.12 12.04
CA LYS A 154 -64.79 68.29 10.87
C LYS A 154 -64.90 66.74 11.01
N ALA A 155 -65.87 66.21 11.78
CA ALA A 155 -65.96 64.77 12.03
C ALA A 155 -66.62 63.94 10.90
N ASP A 156 -67.87 64.26 10.55
CA ASP A 156 -68.79 63.25 9.99
C ASP A 156 -68.63 62.94 8.48
N PHE A 157 -68.02 63.84 7.72
CA PHE A 157 -67.81 63.67 6.26
C PHE A 157 -66.96 62.44 5.86
N LYS A 158 -66.28 61.77 6.81
CA LYS A 158 -65.30 60.71 6.53
C LYS A 158 -65.90 59.31 6.29
N GLN A 159 -67.17 59.05 6.58
CA GLN A 159 -67.73 57.68 6.48
C GLN A 159 -68.31 57.32 5.11
N ILE A 160 -68.98 58.26 4.43
CA ILE A 160 -69.70 57.99 3.17
C ILE A 160 -68.72 57.70 2.02
N ASP A 161 -67.73 58.57 1.85
CA ASP A 161 -66.63 58.51 0.86
C ASP A 161 -65.84 57.19 0.88
N LYS A 162 -65.91 56.44 2.00
CA LYS A 162 -65.20 55.17 2.17
C LYS A 162 -65.87 53.99 1.44
N LYS A 163 -67.21 53.98 1.30
CA LYS A 163 -67.96 52.84 0.73
C LYS A 163 -67.91 52.76 -0.80
N GLU A 164 -67.97 53.88 -1.50
CA GLU A 164 -67.89 53.88 -2.98
C GLU A 164 -66.51 53.46 -3.48
N LYS A 165 -65.46 53.90 -2.78
CA LYS A 165 -64.06 53.54 -3.06
C LYS A 165 -63.76 52.05 -2.87
N GLU A 166 -64.63 51.28 -2.24
CA GLU A 166 -64.53 49.81 -2.18
C GLU A 166 -65.23 49.11 -3.36
N LYS A 167 -66.38 49.62 -3.85
CA LYS A 167 -67.03 49.08 -5.05
C LYS A 167 -66.13 49.22 -6.28
N GLN A 168 -65.63 50.43 -6.53
CA GLN A 168 -64.76 50.71 -7.69
C GLN A 168 -63.48 49.86 -7.68
N LYS A 169 -62.91 49.58 -6.50
CA LYS A 169 -61.75 48.68 -6.35
C LYS A 169 -62.05 47.23 -6.77
N LYS A 170 -63.24 46.70 -6.45
CA LYS A 170 -63.62 45.32 -6.77
C LYS A 170 -63.72 45.09 -8.28
N GLU A 171 -64.39 45.97 -9.01
CA GLU A 171 -64.48 45.88 -10.48
C GLU A 171 -63.10 46.02 -11.16
N LEU A 172 -62.26 46.94 -10.67
CA LEU A 172 -60.91 47.14 -11.19
C LEU A 172 -60.03 45.90 -10.99
N ILE A 173 -60.17 45.21 -9.86
CA ILE A 173 -59.51 43.93 -9.57
C ILE A 173 -59.98 42.84 -10.53
N GLU A 174 -61.28 42.70 -10.77
CA GLU A 174 -61.81 41.62 -11.61
C GLU A 174 -61.39 41.77 -13.09
N LYS A 175 -61.45 42.99 -13.64
CA LYS A 175 -60.93 43.29 -14.99
C LYS A 175 -59.44 42.94 -15.10
N ASN A 176 -58.64 43.33 -14.10
CA ASN A 176 -57.22 42.99 -14.01
C ASN A 176 -56.96 41.46 -13.96
N ILE A 177 -57.82 40.68 -13.33
CA ILE A 177 -57.67 39.21 -13.26
C ILE A 177 -57.93 38.58 -14.63
N LYS A 178 -59.01 38.97 -15.31
CA LYS A 178 -59.39 38.45 -16.64
C LYS A 178 -58.32 38.76 -17.69
N GLU A 179 -57.80 39.99 -17.70
CA GLU A 179 -56.71 40.40 -18.60
C GLU A 179 -55.40 39.64 -18.33
N LYS A 180 -55.03 39.44 -17.05
CA LYS A 180 -53.86 38.64 -16.66
C LYS A 180 -54.00 37.16 -17.02
N ALA A 181 -55.22 36.62 -17.06
CA ALA A 181 -55.46 35.25 -17.51
C ALA A 181 -55.22 35.11 -19.03
N GLN A 182 -55.80 36.00 -19.85
CA GLN A 182 -55.59 36.01 -21.30
C GLN A 182 -54.10 36.21 -21.66
N LYS A 183 -53.42 37.18 -21.03
CA LYS A 183 -51.97 37.42 -21.23
C LYS A 183 -51.10 36.24 -20.76
N LYS A 184 -51.56 35.38 -19.84
CA LYS A 184 -50.89 34.11 -19.50
C LYS A 184 -51.12 33.02 -20.56
N ALA A 185 -52.32 32.91 -21.12
CA ALA A 185 -52.65 31.93 -22.17
C ALA A 185 -51.85 32.19 -23.46
N GLU A 186 -51.81 33.43 -23.94
CA GLU A 186 -50.96 33.82 -25.07
C GLU A 186 -49.48 33.47 -24.88
N ARG A 187 -48.94 33.75 -23.68
CA ARG A 187 -47.54 33.47 -23.36
C ARG A 187 -47.25 31.96 -23.40
N ARG A 188 -48.18 31.10 -22.93
CA ARG A 188 -48.05 29.64 -23.06
C ARG A 188 -48.04 29.20 -24.53
N ASN A 189 -48.98 29.69 -25.35
CA ASN A 189 -49.04 29.33 -26.77
C ASN A 189 -47.80 29.81 -27.57
N LYS A 190 -47.25 30.98 -27.24
CA LYS A 190 -45.99 31.49 -27.82
C LYS A 190 -44.78 30.65 -27.35
N LEU A 191 -44.73 30.27 -26.08
CA LEU A 191 -43.69 29.37 -25.54
C LEU A 191 -43.71 27.99 -26.20
N GLU A 192 -44.88 27.34 -26.32
CA GLU A 192 -45.00 26.04 -27.00
C GLU A 192 -44.56 26.09 -28.45
N LYS A 193 -44.95 27.13 -29.20
CA LYS A 193 -44.49 27.30 -30.59
C LYS A 193 -42.97 27.48 -30.66
N SER A 194 -42.37 28.25 -29.74
CA SER A 194 -40.92 28.41 -29.68
C SER A 194 -40.18 27.11 -29.28
N GLN A 195 -40.73 26.32 -28.35
CA GLN A 195 -40.17 25.02 -27.97
C GLN A 195 -40.26 23.99 -29.11
N LYS A 196 -41.39 23.95 -29.83
CA LYS A 196 -41.56 23.08 -31.01
C LYS A 196 -40.63 23.48 -32.15
N ALA A 197 -40.41 24.78 -32.38
CA ALA A 197 -39.42 25.28 -33.32
C ALA A 197 -37.98 24.92 -32.91
N LEU A 198 -37.61 25.13 -31.64
CA LEU A 198 -36.29 24.74 -31.11
C LEU A 198 -36.05 23.23 -31.21
N LEU A 199 -37.04 22.39 -30.88
CA LEU A 199 -36.93 20.93 -31.01
C LEU A 199 -36.71 20.49 -32.46
N ASN A 200 -37.36 21.13 -33.42
CA ASN A 200 -37.14 20.85 -34.84
C ASN A 200 -35.76 21.34 -35.31
N PHE A 201 -35.32 22.53 -34.88
CA PHE A 201 -33.97 23.04 -35.13
C PHE A 201 -32.89 22.11 -34.53
N PHE A 202 -33.08 21.62 -33.31
CA PHE A 202 -32.20 20.63 -32.67
C PHE A 202 -32.20 19.27 -33.38
N LYS A 203 -33.36 18.80 -33.90
CA LYS A 203 -33.40 17.57 -34.71
C LYS A 203 -32.67 17.74 -36.04
N GLN A 204 -32.89 18.85 -36.74
CA GLN A 204 -32.27 19.14 -38.03
C GLN A 204 -30.75 19.32 -37.90
N THR A 205 -30.30 20.14 -36.94
CA THR A 205 -28.87 20.29 -36.62
C THR A 205 -28.26 18.97 -36.18
N LYS A 206 -28.88 18.20 -35.28
CA LYS A 206 -28.37 16.87 -34.86
C LYS A 206 -28.21 15.89 -36.03
N ASN A 207 -29.11 15.89 -37.00
CA ASN A 207 -29.00 15.02 -38.17
C ASN A 207 -27.88 15.46 -39.13
N SER A 208 -27.73 16.76 -39.39
CA SER A 208 -26.60 17.30 -40.16
C SER A 208 -25.26 17.06 -39.45
N PHE A 209 -25.22 17.30 -38.13
CA PHE A 209 -24.04 17.06 -37.30
C PHE A 209 -23.67 15.58 -37.29
N LYS A 210 -24.63 14.64 -37.19
CA LYS A 210 -24.35 13.19 -37.25
C LYS A 210 -23.75 12.77 -38.60
N LYS A 211 -24.29 13.25 -39.73
CA LYS A 211 -23.72 12.95 -41.06
C LYS A 211 -22.31 13.51 -41.22
N ASN A 212 -22.09 14.76 -40.85
CA ASN A 212 -20.77 15.39 -40.89
C ASN A 212 -19.79 14.71 -39.93
N TRP A 213 -20.25 14.27 -38.75
CA TRP A 213 -19.47 13.54 -37.75
C TRP A 213 -19.10 12.12 -38.21
N GLU A 214 -19.93 11.44 -38.98
CA GLU A 214 -19.60 10.12 -39.54
C GLU A 214 -18.52 10.20 -40.64
N GLY A 215 -18.52 11.28 -41.44
CA GLY A 215 -17.41 11.62 -42.33
C GLY A 215 -16.15 12.00 -41.55
N PHE A 216 -16.26 13.04 -40.71
CA PHE A 216 -15.17 13.53 -39.87
C PHE A 216 -14.53 12.41 -39.03
N LYS A 217 -15.32 11.50 -38.45
CA LYS A 217 -14.81 10.34 -37.68
C LYS A 217 -13.97 9.39 -38.54
N LYS A 218 -14.29 9.17 -39.82
CA LYS A 218 -13.47 8.30 -40.69
C LYS A 218 -12.11 8.94 -40.97
N ASP A 219 -12.09 10.21 -41.37
CA ASP A 219 -10.83 10.88 -41.68
C ASP A 219 -10.03 11.20 -40.42
N PHE A 220 -10.67 11.70 -39.35
CA PHE A 220 -10.03 11.88 -38.04
C PHE A 220 -9.41 10.57 -37.55
N TRP A 221 -10.09 9.41 -37.67
CA TRP A 221 -9.50 8.13 -37.27
C TRP A 221 -8.36 7.67 -38.19
N LYS A 222 -8.38 8.03 -39.48
CA LYS A 222 -7.30 7.79 -40.45
C LYS A 222 -6.07 8.65 -40.13
N TYR A 223 -6.26 9.93 -39.83
CA TYR A 223 -5.20 10.87 -39.42
C TYR A 223 -4.66 10.55 -38.02
N THR A 224 -5.50 10.27 -37.02
CA THR A 224 -5.03 9.87 -35.68
C THR A 224 -4.32 8.53 -35.70
N LYS A 225 -4.70 7.57 -36.56
CA LYS A 225 -3.92 6.33 -36.75
C LYS A 225 -2.53 6.62 -37.31
N LYS A 226 -2.41 7.48 -38.33
CA LYS A 226 -1.11 7.90 -38.87
C LYS A 226 -0.28 8.65 -37.82
N ALA A 227 -0.88 9.58 -37.07
CA ALA A 227 -0.19 10.32 -36.01
C ALA A 227 0.25 9.40 -34.87
N LEU A 228 -0.60 8.48 -34.42
CA LEU A 228 -0.26 7.47 -33.40
C LEU A 228 0.88 6.56 -33.87
N PHE A 229 0.86 6.11 -35.13
CA PHE A 229 1.95 5.34 -35.71
C PHE A 229 3.26 6.15 -35.77
N MET A 230 3.22 7.42 -36.16
CA MET A 230 4.38 8.32 -36.15
C MET A 230 4.92 8.55 -34.73
N ILE A 231 4.05 8.69 -33.73
CA ILE A 231 4.41 8.83 -32.32
C ILE A 231 5.06 7.54 -31.79
N ILE A 232 4.50 6.38 -32.11
CA ILE A 232 5.09 5.08 -31.74
C ILE A 232 6.44 4.88 -32.42
N ALA A 233 6.57 5.20 -33.72
CA ALA A 233 7.83 5.14 -34.45
C ALA A 233 8.88 6.11 -33.86
N PHE A 234 8.49 7.32 -33.47
CA PHE A 234 9.35 8.28 -32.79
C PHE A 234 9.84 7.76 -31.42
N PHE A 235 8.94 7.19 -30.60
CA PHE A 235 9.33 6.55 -29.35
C PHE A 235 10.23 5.32 -29.55
N LEU A 236 10.02 4.53 -30.60
CA LEU A 236 10.92 3.43 -30.96
C LEU A 236 12.31 3.94 -31.37
N VAL A 237 12.40 5.01 -32.17
CA VAL A 237 13.68 5.64 -32.53
C VAL A 237 14.39 6.18 -31.30
N LEU A 238 13.68 6.86 -30.38
CA LEU A 238 14.25 7.29 -29.10
C LEU A 238 14.73 6.11 -28.24
N LEU A 239 13.99 5.00 -28.21
CA LEU A 239 14.38 3.79 -27.49
C LEU A 239 15.65 3.15 -28.07
N PHE A 240 15.78 3.09 -29.39
CA PHE A 240 17.00 2.63 -30.06
C PHE A 240 18.19 3.57 -29.83
N LEU A 241 17.99 4.88 -29.88
CA LEU A 241 19.04 5.87 -29.57
C LEU A 241 19.51 5.76 -28.11
N TYR A 242 18.58 5.62 -27.17
CA TYR A 242 18.87 5.38 -25.76
C TYR A 242 19.64 4.06 -25.56
N PHE A 243 19.21 2.96 -26.18
CA PHE A 243 19.89 1.67 -26.05
C PHE A 243 21.30 1.70 -26.66
N GLY A 244 21.48 2.38 -27.81
CA GLY A 244 22.80 2.63 -28.39
C GLY A 244 23.71 3.48 -27.50
N PHE A 245 23.17 4.49 -26.83
CA PHE A 245 23.90 5.31 -25.85
C PHE A 245 24.32 4.52 -24.60
N VAL A 246 23.42 3.68 -24.05
CA VAL A 246 23.75 2.78 -22.93
C VAL A 246 24.85 1.79 -23.33
N LEU A 247 24.71 1.12 -24.47
CA LEU A 247 25.74 0.20 -24.99
C LEU A 247 27.07 0.90 -25.24
N PHE A 248 27.06 2.16 -25.71
CA PHE A 248 28.28 2.94 -25.93
C PHE A 248 29.01 3.24 -24.61
N ILE A 249 28.30 3.71 -23.57
CA ILE A 249 28.91 3.99 -22.26
C ILE A 249 29.51 2.72 -21.66
N ILE A 250 28.76 1.61 -21.71
CA ILE A 250 29.22 0.33 -21.15
C ILE A 250 30.46 -0.17 -21.91
N LYS A 251 30.43 -0.25 -23.25
CA LYS A 251 31.57 -0.75 -24.05
C LYS A 251 32.82 0.15 -24.04
N THR A 252 32.74 1.37 -23.53
CA THR A 252 33.87 2.30 -23.48
C THR A 252 34.37 2.58 -22.05
N ASP A 253 33.82 1.88 -21.06
CA ASP A 253 34.07 2.07 -19.62
C ASP A 253 34.13 3.55 -19.20
N PHE A 254 33.15 4.34 -19.68
CA PHE A 254 33.25 5.80 -19.69
C PHE A 254 33.02 6.45 -18.31
N ASP A 255 34.01 6.36 -17.44
CA ASP A 255 33.93 6.87 -16.07
C ASP A 255 34.41 8.33 -15.95
N LYS A 256 33.57 9.27 -16.41
CA LYS A 256 33.81 10.73 -16.26
C LYS A 256 32.75 11.41 -15.39
N PRO A 257 33.08 12.47 -14.62
CA PRO A 257 32.13 13.16 -13.74
C PRO A 257 30.85 13.66 -14.43
N ILE A 258 30.94 14.07 -15.70
CA ILE A 258 29.79 14.51 -16.50
C ILE A 258 28.81 13.35 -16.76
N ALA A 259 29.32 12.14 -17.02
CA ALA A 259 28.48 10.97 -17.25
C ALA A 259 27.88 10.42 -15.93
N ARG A 260 28.65 10.47 -14.83
CA ARG A 260 28.12 10.27 -13.46
C ARG A 260 27.08 11.31 -13.02
N ALA A 261 27.06 12.50 -13.63
CA ALA A 261 26.02 13.49 -13.40
C ALA A 261 24.77 13.20 -14.25
N LEU A 262 24.96 12.77 -15.51
CA LEU A 262 23.88 12.35 -16.41
C LEU A 262 23.12 11.11 -15.89
N SER A 263 23.82 10.12 -15.30
CA SER A 263 23.16 8.90 -14.80
C SER A 263 22.13 9.14 -13.69
N ARG A 264 22.26 10.25 -12.95
CA ARG A 264 21.27 10.70 -11.93
C ARG A 264 19.91 11.07 -12.54
N HIS A 265 19.86 11.28 -13.85
CA HIS A 265 18.65 11.64 -14.59
C HIS A 265 18.28 10.62 -15.68
N ILE A 266 19.25 9.83 -16.14
CA ILE A 266 19.09 8.78 -17.16
C ILE A 266 19.64 7.48 -16.55
N PRO A 267 18.82 6.55 -16.05
CA PRO A 267 19.32 5.34 -15.40
C PRO A 267 20.12 4.49 -16.38
N LEU A 268 21.31 4.02 -15.99
CA LEU A 268 22.17 3.21 -16.84
C LEU A 268 22.20 1.77 -16.31
N PRO A 269 21.41 0.82 -16.85
CA PRO A 269 21.33 -0.53 -16.29
C PRO A 269 22.63 -1.31 -16.51
N ALA A 270 23.29 -1.75 -15.43
CA ALA A 270 24.35 -2.75 -15.48
C ALA A 270 23.84 -4.16 -15.18
N PHE A 271 22.91 -4.31 -14.24
CA PHE A 271 22.28 -5.59 -13.93
C PHE A 271 20.77 -5.46 -13.69
N ILE A 272 20.04 -6.56 -13.94
CA ILE A 272 18.69 -6.77 -13.43
C ILE A 272 18.69 -7.97 -12.47
N VAL A 273 18.15 -7.77 -11.26
CA VAL A 273 18.23 -8.71 -10.13
C VAL A 273 16.91 -8.72 -9.37
N LYS A 274 16.20 -9.86 -9.32
CA LYS A 274 14.82 -9.97 -8.76
C LYS A 274 13.86 -8.86 -9.26
N GLY A 275 14.04 -8.36 -10.49
CA GLY A 275 13.26 -7.26 -11.06
C GLY A 275 13.69 -5.84 -10.64
N LYS A 276 14.70 -5.68 -9.78
CA LYS A 276 15.38 -4.41 -9.52
C LYS A 276 16.42 -4.15 -10.62
N VAL A 277 16.58 -2.89 -11.04
CA VAL A 277 17.70 -2.44 -11.87
C VAL A 277 18.84 -1.97 -10.96
N ILE A 278 20.08 -2.35 -11.27
CA ILE A 278 21.30 -1.87 -10.64
C ILE A 278 22.00 -0.91 -11.62
N ASP A 279 22.34 0.30 -11.16
CA ASP A 279 22.98 1.31 -12.01
C ASP A 279 24.47 1.00 -12.27
N TYR A 280 24.93 1.36 -13.46
CA TYR A 280 26.28 1.14 -13.94
C TYR A 280 27.36 1.85 -13.11
N TYR A 281 27.13 3.09 -12.66
CA TYR A 281 28.15 3.76 -11.83
C TYR A 281 28.15 3.24 -10.39
N PHE A 282 27.00 2.78 -9.88
CA PHE A 282 26.96 2.04 -8.61
C PHE A 282 27.72 0.71 -8.72
N TRP A 283 27.58 -0.02 -9.83
CA TRP A 283 28.40 -1.21 -10.09
C TRP A 283 29.90 -0.89 -10.19
N GLN A 284 30.30 0.16 -10.92
CA GLN A 284 31.70 0.56 -11.03
C GLN A 284 32.30 0.96 -9.67
N ASP A 285 31.52 1.62 -8.81
CA ASP A 285 31.96 1.97 -7.46
C ASP A 285 32.07 0.73 -6.55
N ILE A 286 31.24 -0.30 -6.75
CA ILE A 286 31.41 -1.62 -6.11
C ILE A 286 32.67 -2.33 -6.64
N LYS A 287 32.87 -2.40 -7.96
CA LYS A 287 34.02 -3.07 -8.59
C LYS A 287 35.37 -2.48 -8.14
N LYS A 288 35.40 -1.23 -7.67
CA LYS A 288 36.57 -0.55 -7.08
C LYS A 288 36.75 -0.77 -5.57
N GLN A 289 35.72 -1.24 -4.87
CA GLN A 289 35.73 -1.53 -3.42
C GLN A 289 35.76 -3.03 -3.12
N ALA A 290 35.60 -3.87 -4.15
CA ALA A 290 35.67 -5.32 -4.03
C ALA A 290 37.11 -5.78 -3.73
N GLU A 291 37.23 -6.68 -2.76
CA GLU A 291 38.49 -7.26 -2.29
C GLU A 291 38.42 -8.76 -2.60
N PRO A 292 39.02 -9.23 -3.72
CA PRO A 292 38.91 -10.63 -4.12
C PRO A 292 39.70 -11.56 -3.20
N GLU A 293 39.12 -12.71 -2.88
CA GLU A 293 39.84 -13.80 -2.20
C GLU A 293 40.90 -14.43 -3.11
N GLU A 294 41.83 -15.21 -2.55
CA GLU A 294 42.94 -15.79 -3.31
C GLU A 294 42.43 -16.75 -4.42
N GLY A 295 42.69 -16.38 -5.67
CA GLY A 295 42.18 -17.09 -6.86
C GLY A 295 40.79 -16.64 -7.35
N GLU A 296 40.10 -15.75 -6.64
CA GLU A 296 38.85 -15.14 -7.08
C GLU A 296 39.11 -14.00 -8.07
N SER A 297 38.27 -13.84 -9.10
CA SER A 297 38.36 -12.66 -9.99
C SER A 297 37.63 -11.47 -9.37
N LEU A 298 38.13 -10.26 -9.64
CA LEU A 298 37.54 -9.00 -9.16
C LEU A 298 36.03 -8.89 -9.47
N GLU A 299 35.58 -9.48 -10.58
CA GLU A 299 34.17 -9.45 -10.99
C GLU A 299 33.30 -10.47 -10.27
N VAL A 300 33.86 -11.61 -9.83
CA VAL A 300 33.15 -12.57 -8.96
C VAL A 300 33.05 -11.98 -7.55
N ALA A 301 34.14 -11.44 -7.02
CA ALA A 301 34.17 -10.73 -5.74
C ALA A 301 33.19 -9.55 -5.70
N ALA A 302 33.17 -8.71 -6.73
CA ALA A 302 32.24 -7.58 -6.83
C ALA A 302 30.77 -8.03 -6.95
N ARG A 303 30.47 -9.16 -7.62
CA ARG A 303 29.11 -9.75 -7.65
C ARG A 303 28.69 -10.30 -6.28
N LYS A 304 29.62 -10.90 -5.55
CA LYS A 304 29.44 -11.43 -4.19
C LYS A 304 29.16 -10.30 -3.19
N ASP A 305 29.95 -9.23 -3.22
CA ASP A 305 29.70 -8.00 -2.44
C ASP A 305 28.35 -7.34 -2.82
N LEU A 306 28.01 -7.24 -4.11
CA LEU A 306 26.70 -6.74 -4.57
C LEU A 306 25.53 -7.64 -4.11
N ALA A 307 25.68 -8.96 -4.16
CA ALA A 307 24.68 -9.90 -3.67
C ALA A 307 24.48 -9.79 -2.16
N GLN A 308 25.57 -9.64 -1.38
CA GLN A 308 25.54 -9.40 0.06
C GLN A 308 24.83 -8.07 0.38
N TYR A 309 25.19 -6.98 -0.29
CA TYR A 309 24.51 -5.69 -0.16
C TYR A 309 23.00 -5.78 -0.43
N LEU A 310 22.60 -6.52 -1.46
CA LEU A 310 21.19 -6.74 -1.80
C LEU A 310 20.48 -7.62 -0.77
N ALA A 311 21.13 -8.67 -0.26
CA ALA A 311 20.60 -9.56 0.78
C ALA A 311 20.38 -8.81 2.10
N MET A 312 21.41 -8.11 2.59
CA MET A 312 21.36 -7.35 3.84
C MET A 312 20.31 -6.23 3.77
N ASN A 313 20.16 -5.53 2.64
CA ASN A 313 19.11 -4.52 2.49
C ASN A 313 17.69 -5.12 2.28
N GLU A 314 17.57 -6.34 1.77
CA GLU A 314 16.28 -7.05 1.71
C GLU A 314 15.82 -7.47 3.13
N LEU A 315 16.76 -7.86 3.99
CA LEU A 315 16.53 -8.19 5.40
C LEU A 315 16.33 -6.94 6.28
N ALA A 316 17.15 -5.90 6.12
CA ALA A 316 16.96 -4.62 6.83
C ALA A 316 15.56 -4.05 6.56
N LYS A 317 15.11 -4.09 5.30
CA LYS A 317 13.74 -3.71 4.93
C LYS A 317 12.68 -4.61 5.58
N ARG A 318 12.90 -5.92 5.71
CA ARG A 318 11.97 -6.82 6.43
C ARG A 318 11.82 -6.41 7.89
N TYR A 319 12.93 -6.09 8.56
CA TYR A 319 12.94 -5.71 9.98
C TYR A 319 12.71 -4.21 10.25
N SER A 320 12.35 -3.44 9.22
CA SER A 320 12.14 -1.98 9.28
C SER A 320 13.36 -1.19 9.82
N LEU A 321 14.56 -1.72 9.58
CA LEU A 321 15.84 -1.06 9.86
C LEU A 321 16.20 -0.07 8.74
N PRO A 322 17.11 0.90 9.00
CA PRO A 322 17.67 1.76 7.96
C PRO A 322 18.32 0.97 6.81
N SER A 323 18.37 1.57 5.62
CA SER A 323 19.11 0.98 4.50
C SER A 323 20.61 1.02 4.80
N ILE A 324 21.27 -0.13 4.73
CA ILE A 324 22.70 -0.29 5.00
C ILE A 324 23.47 0.21 3.78
N ALA A 325 24.36 1.19 3.96
CA ALA A 325 25.18 1.72 2.87
C ALA A 325 26.23 0.68 2.42
N PHE A 326 26.65 0.73 1.15
CA PHE A 326 27.55 -0.28 0.59
C PHE A 326 28.89 -0.38 1.36
N SER A 327 29.46 0.76 1.76
CA SER A 327 30.68 0.86 2.58
C SER A 327 30.52 0.34 4.02
N GLU A 328 29.38 -0.26 4.36
CA GLU A 328 29.06 -0.77 5.70
C GLU A 328 28.73 -2.27 5.72
N ILE A 329 28.61 -2.92 4.57
CA ILE A 329 28.24 -4.35 4.50
C ILE A 329 29.30 -5.30 5.11
N LYS A 330 30.55 -4.83 5.19
CA LYS A 330 31.69 -5.53 5.82
C LYS A 330 31.91 -5.12 7.29
N LYS A 331 31.01 -4.32 7.89
CA LYS A 331 31.08 -3.92 9.31
C LYS A 331 30.24 -4.83 10.19
N ASP A 332 30.77 -5.18 11.36
CA ASP A 332 30.10 -5.94 12.43
C ASP A 332 28.71 -5.42 12.81
N ALA A 333 28.53 -4.10 12.93
CA ALA A 333 27.34 -3.51 13.53
C ALA A 333 26.03 -3.87 12.78
N PRO A 334 25.85 -3.57 11.48
CA PRO A 334 24.66 -3.97 10.74
C PRO A 334 24.49 -5.50 10.67
N MET A 335 25.59 -6.27 10.69
CA MET A 335 25.55 -7.74 10.71
C MET A 335 24.94 -8.26 12.02
N LYS A 336 25.38 -7.72 13.17
CA LYS A 336 24.88 -8.05 14.52
C LYS A 336 23.42 -7.64 14.72
N ASP A 337 23.04 -6.44 14.25
CA ASP A 337 21.65 -5.98 14.29
C ASP A 337 20.71 -6.89 13.47
N LEU A 338 21.14 -7.30 12.27
CA LEU A 338 20.36 -8.23 11.44
C LEU A 338 20.27 -9.63 12.07
N ALA A 339 21.38 -10.17 12.58
CA ALA A 339 21.41 -11.48 13.22
C ALA A 339 20.48 -11.54 14.45
N ALA A 340 20.50 -10.52 15.31
CA ALA A 340 19.65 -10.41 16.48
C ALA A 340 18.15 -10.33 16.15
N LYS A 341 17.78 -9.81 14.97
CA LYS A 341 16.39 -9.84 14.48
C LYS A 341 16.04 -11.17 13.81
N ALA A 342 16.93 -11.71 13.00
CA ALA A 342 16.75 -12.99 12.30
C ALA A 342 16.56 -14.17 13.26
N LEU A 343 17.16 -14.11 14.45
CA LEU A 343 17.01 -15.10 15.51
C LEU A 343 15.55 -15.36 15.92
N PHE A 344 14.70 -14.33 15.86
CA PHE A 344 13.27 -14.41 16.19
C PHE A 344 12.36 -14.41 14.96
N ASP A 345 12.92 -14.47 13.74
CA ASP A 345 12.15 -14.52 12.49
C ASP A 345 11.59 -15.92 12.25
N GLU A 346 10.26 -16.07 12.34
CA GLU A 346 9.56 -17.35 12.12
C GLU A 346 9.72 -17.91 10.70
N VAL A 347 10.03 -17.06 9.70
CA VAL A 347 10.21 -17.48 8.31
C VAL A 347 11.61 -18.04 8.09
N ILE A 348 12.63 -17.48 8.75
CA ILE A 348 14.00 -18.02 8.73
C ILE A 348 14.05 -19.32 9.52
N ASN A 349 13.49 -19.34 10.73
CA ASN A 349 13.58 -20.46 11.65
C ASN A 349 12.45 -21.47 11.51
N GLN A 350 11.67 -21.43 10.43
CA GLN A 350 10.45 -22.23 10.26
C GLN A 350 10.69 -23.73 10.47
N VAL A 351 11.84 -24.26 10.03
CA VAL A 351 12.23 -25.66 10.20
C VAL A 351 12.48 -26.00 11.67
N ALA A 352 13.28 -25.19 12.38
CA ALA A 352 13.57 -25.36 13.80
C ALA A 352 12.29 -25.26 14.65
N ILE A 353 11.45 -24.26 14.38
CA ILE A 353 10.15 -24.04 15.03
C ILE A 353 9.20 -25.24 14.81
N ASN A 354 9.11 -25.77 13.59
CA ASN A 354 8.26 -26.93 13.32
C ASN A 354 8.80 -28.21 13.98
N ARG A 355 10.13 -28.38 14.04
CA ARG A 355 10.77 -29.51 14.72
C ARG A 355 10.55 -29.47 16.23
N ILE A 356 10.80 -28.35 16.90
CA ILE A 356 10.59 -28.22 18.36
C ILE A 356 9.10 -28.34 18.73
N ARG A 357 8.17 -27.80 17.93
CA ARG A 357 6.71 -28.04 18.08
C ARG A 357 6.37 -29.53 17.98
N SER A 358 7.01 -30.27 17.06
CA SER A 358 6.83 -31.72 16.91
C SER A 358 7.43 -32.52 18.07
N ILE A 359 8.58 -32.08 18.61
CA ILE A 359 9.19 -32.67 19.81
C ILE A 359 8.28 -32.48 21.02
N LYS A 360 7.80 -31.25 21.30
CA LYS A 360 6.86 -30.99 22.40
C LYS A 360 5.65 -31.90 22.29
N LYS A 361 5.01 -31.95 21.11
CA LYS A 361 3.88 -32.85 20.87
C LYS A 361 4.20 -34.32 21.18
N MET A 362 5.35 -34.84 20.73
CA MET A 362 5.74 -36.23 21.00
C MET A 362 6.06 -36.51 22.47
N ILE A 363 6.55 -35.52 23.22
CA ILE A 363 6.75 -35.60 24.67
C ILE A 363 5.37 -35.64 25.36
N ASP A 364 4.49 -34.68 25.04
CA ASP A 364 3.16 -34.54 25.63
C ASP A 364 2.27 -35.78 25.34
N GLU A 365 2.38 -36.39 24.15
CA GLU A 365 1.64 -37.61 23.77
C GLU A 365 2.14 -38.91 24.43
N LYS A 366 3.42 -38.97 24.84
CA LYS A 366 4.07 -40.20 25.34
C LYS A 366 4.49 -40.16 26.81
N ASN A 367 4.47 -38.97 27.42
CA ASN A 367 5.00 -38.67 28.75
C ASN A 367 6.47 -39.09 28.95
N ASP A 368 7.25 -39.16 27.86
CA ASP A 368 8.64 -39.61 27.84
C ASP A 368 9.54 -38.49 27.32
N PHE A 369 9.91 -37.57 28.22
CA PHE A 369 10.77 -36.44 27.90
C PHE A 369 12.15 -36.88 27.40
N VAL A 370 12.77 -37.86 28.07
CA VAL A 370 14.19 -38.20 27.87
C VAL A 370 14.39 -38.83 26.49
N ARG A 371 13.67 -39.91 26.20
CA ARG A 371 13.85 -40.69 24.96
C ARG A 371 13.45 -39.91 23.71
N VAL A 372 12.46 -39.02 23.82
CA VAL A 372 12.06 -38.13 22.70
C VAL A 372 13.11 -37.04 22.51
N SER A 373 13.70 -36.52 23.59
CA SER A 373 14.76 -35.51 23.52
C SER A 373 16.04 -36.07 22.90
N GLU A 374 16.51 -37.23 23.38
CA GLU A 374 17.69 -37.94 22.85
C GLU A 374 17.57 -38.26 21.35
N LYS A 375 16.37 -38.64 20.89
CA LYS A 375 16.16 -39.08 19.51
C LYS A 375 15.92 -37.95 18.51
N TYR A 376 15.41 -36.79 18.95
CA TYR A 376 14.92 -35.75 18.04
C TYR A 376 15.46 -34.34 18.29
N GLY A 377 16.05 -34.06 19.45
CA GLY A 377 16.77 -32.80 19.73
C GLY A 377 18.05 -32.66 18.91
N ASP A 378 18.66 -31.48 18.92
CA ASP A 378 20.06 -31.28 18.53
C ASP A 378 21.00 -31.42 19.74
N GLU A 379 20.47 -31.16 20.94
CA GLU A 379 21.20 -31.22 22.20
C GLU A 379 20.21 -31.52 23.35
N LEU A 380 20.61 -32.37 24.28
CA LEU A 380 19.91 -32.66 25.53
C LEU A 380 20.87 -32.36 26.68
N GLY A 381 20.43 -31.55 27.64
CA GLY A 381 21.25 -31.17 28.78
C GLY A 381 20.46 -30.97 30.06
N LYS A 382 21.18 -30.48 31.07
CA LYS A 382 20.64 -29.99 32.34
C LYS A 382 21.18 -28.58 32.60
N THR A 383 20.39 -27.77 33.28
CA THR A 383 20.80 -26.45 33.77
C THR A 383 20.20 -26.22 35.16
N THR A 384 20.89 -25.44 35.99
CA THR A 384 20.45 -25.08 37.34
C THR A 384 20.29 -23.57 37.41
N ILE A 385 19.08 -23.11 37.71
CA ILE A 385 18.79 -21.70 37.92
C ILE A 385 18.92 -21.42 39.42
N LEU A 386 20.04 -20.83 39.83
CA LEU A 386 20.26 -20.32 41.18
C LEU A 386 19.44 -19.05 41.41
N SER A 387 18.96 -18.84 42.64
CA SER A 387 18.11 -17.69 42.97
C SER A 387 18.78 -16.34 42.80
N GLU A 388 20.11 -16.30 42.95
CA GLU A 388 20.93 -15.09 42.80
C GLU A 388 21.03 -14.64 41.33
N ASN A 389 20.92 -15.56 40.36
CA ASN A 389 21.08 -15.31 38.92
C ASN A 389 19.75 -15.32 38.14
N LYS A 390 18.60 -15.34 38.83
CA LYS A 390 17.25 -15.44 38.23
C LYS A 390 16.95 -14.32 37.21
N GLU A 391 17.46 -13.12 37.44
CA GLU A 391 17.21 -11.97 36.55
C GLU A 391 18.13 -11.93 35.31
N GLU A 392 19.28 -12.63 35.34
CA GLU A 392 20.25 -12.65 34.24
C GLU A 392 19.78 -13.50 33.06
N LEU A 393 18.94 -14.51 33.31
CA LEU A 393 18.45 -15.43 32.28
C LEU A 393 17.21 -14.85 31.59
N PRO A 394 17.28 -14.45 30.30
CA PRO A 394 16.18 -13.75 29.62
C PRO A 394 14.89 -14.60 29.46
N TYR A 395 14.99 -15.90 29.69
CA TYR A 395 13.88 -16.85 29.67
C TYR A 395 13.32 -17.22 31.04
N TYR A 396 13.91 -16.81 32.17
CA TYR A 396 13.49 -17.27 33.51
C TYR A 396 12.01 -17.03 33.80
N LYS A 397 11.46 -15.87 33.38
CA LYS A 397 10.05 -15.49 33.56
C LYS A 397 9.05 -16.45 32.86
N LYS A 398 9.51 -17.36 32.00
CA LYS A 398 8.69 -18.44 31.41
C LYS A 398 8.77 -19.78 32.17
N LEU A 399 9.68 -19.89 33.15
CA LEU A 399 10.03 -21.12 33.86
C LEU A 399 9.87 -21.00 35.39
N GLU A 400 9.81 -19.78 35.92
CA GLU A 400 9.55 -19.46 37.34
C GLU A 400 8.38 -20.26 37.93
N ASN A 401 7.26 -20.35 37.21
CA ASN A 401 6.05 -21.06 37.65
C ASN A 401 6.01 -22.55 37.23
N LEU A 402 7.09 -23.11 36.70
CA LEU A 402 7.13 -24.54 36.33
C LEU A 402 7.18 -25.42 37.59
N GLU A 403 6.32 -26.43 37.66
CA GLU A 403 6.24 -27.39 38.77
C GLU A 403 7.19 -28.58 38.59
N VAL A 404 7.51 -29.29 39.68
CA VAL A 404 8.38 -30.47 39.64
C VAL A 404 7.76 -31.56 38.76
N GLY A 405 8.55 -32.11 37.83
CA GLY A 405 8.12 -33.07 36.82
C GLY A 405 7.47 -32.47 35.58
N ALA A 406 6.94 -31.23 35.65
CA ALA A 406 6.23 -30.56 34.57
C ALA A 406 7.16 -30.11 33.43
N ILE A 407 6.55 -29.95 32.24
CA ILE A 407 7.22 -29.63 30.97
C ILE A 407 6.79 -28.22 30.54
N SER A 408 7.75 -27.40 30.10
CA SER A 408 7.47 -26.01 29.72
C SER A 408 6.78 -25.88 28.36
N GLU A 409 6.25 -24.70 28.10
CA GLU A 409 6.06 -24.23 26.73
C GLU A 409 7.40 -23.98 26.02
N ILE A 410 7.35 -23.79 24.71
CA ILE A 410 8.55 -23.57 23.88
C ILE A 410 9.17 -22.21 24.23
N VAL A 411 10.39 -22.26 24.75
CA VAL A 411 11.23 -21.11 25.06
C VAL A 411 12.11 -20.79 23.86
N VAL A 412 12.35 -19.50 23.60
CA VAL A 412 13.29 -19.02 22.58
C VAL A 412 14.41 -18.28 23.29
N ALA A 413 15.65 -18.59 22.95
CA ALA A 413 16.86 -17.95 23.47
C ALA A 413 17.97 -18.01 22.39
N ASP A 414 19.15 -17.48 22.70
CA ASP A 414 20.15 -17.09 21.69
C ASP A 414 20.70 -18.26 20.84
N ASN A 415 20.68 -19.48 21.37
CA ASN A 415 21.12 -20.69 20.65
C ASN A 415 19.97 -21.47 19.98
N GLY A 416 18.72 -20.99 20.06
CA GLY A 416 17.56 -21.59 19.43
C GLY A 416 16.37 -21.83 20.36
N TYR A 417 15.72 -22.98 20.17
CA TYR A 417 14.41 -23.29 20.75
C TYR A 417 14.51 -24.41 21.77
N TYR A 418 14.07 -24.12 22.99
CA TYR A 418 14.18 -24.98 24.14
C TYR A 418 12.81 -25.48 24.61
N ILE A 419 12.74 -26.72 25.08
CA ILE A 419 11.68 -27.21 25.98
C ILE A 419 12.36 -27.69 27.25
N PHE A 420 11.91 -27.20 28.40
CA PHE A 420 12.44 -27.56 29.70
C PHE A 420 11.53 -28.57 30.41
N ARG A 421 12.12 -29.38 31.29
CA ARG A 421 11.39 -30.17 32.30
C ARG A 421 12.00 -29.92 33.66
N CYS A 422 11.18 -29.58 34.65
CA CYS A 422 11.68 -29.40 36.02
C CYS A 422 12.00 -30.77 36.63
N PHE A 423 13.24 -30.98 37.06
CA PHE A 423 13.63 -32.16 37.86
C PHE A 423 13.48 -31.88 39.35
N GLU A 424 13.91 -30.70 39.81
CA GLU A 424 13.89 -30.32 41.22
C GLU A 424 13.66 -28.81 41.34
N LYS A 425 13.03 -28.37 42.43
CA LYS A 425 12.70 -26.96 42.67
C LYS A 425 12.62 -26.68 44.17
N ASN A 426 13.66 -26.06 44.69
CA ASN A 426 13.81 -25.67 46.08
C ASN A 426 13.78 -24.12 46.18
N GLU A 427 13.75 -23.55 47.39
CA GLU A 427 13.78 -22.09 47.57
C GLU A 427 15.02 -21.45 46.93
N LYS A 428 16.17 -22.16 46.97
CA LYS A 428 17.47 -21.68 46.50
C LYS A 428 17.70 -21.89 45.01
N GLU A 429 17.25 -23.01 44.45
CA GLU A 429 17.59 -23.41 43.08
C GLU A 429 16.47 -24.18 42.37
N GLN A 430 16.47 -24.12 41.03
CA GLN A 430 15.56 -24.86 40.17
C GLN A 430 16.38 -25.64 39.13
N ILE A 431 16.37 -26.97 39.22
CA ILE A 431 17.13 -27.87 38.34
C ILE A 431 16.21 -28.31 37.20
N LEU A 432 16.63 -28.02 35.97
CA LEU A 432 15.89 -28.29 34.75
C LEU A 432 16.66 -29.24 33.84
N SER A 433 15.99 -30.20 33.22
CA SER A 433 16.43 -30.74 31.94
C SER A 433 16.01 -29.80 30.83
N TYR A 434 16.75 -29.77 29.71
CA TYR A 434 16.31 -29.13 28.48
C TYR A 434 16.59 -29.98 27.25
N VAL A 435 15.72 -29.88 26.26
CA VAL A 435 16.02 -30.25 24.87
C VAL A 435 16.08 -28.99 24.03
N LEU A 436 17.12 -28.87 23.22
CA LEU A 436 17.37 -27.77 22.30
C LEU A 436 17.21 -28.25 20.86
N VAL A 437 16.52 -27.45 20.04
CA VAL A 437 16.65 -27.45 18.58
C VAL A 437 17.26 -26.12 18.18
N LYS A 438 18.39 -26.16 17.47
CA LYS A 438 19.18 -24.96 17.18
C LYS A 438 18.48 -24.09 16.13
N ASN A 439 18.68 -22.77 16.23
CA ASN A 439 18.23 -21.81 15.22
C ASN A 439 19.01 -22.00 13.90
N GLU A 440 18.45 -21.54 12.79
CA GLU A 440 19.21 -21.51 11.53
C GLU A 440 20.25 -20.39 11.65
N ASN A 441 21.54 -20.74 11.56
CA ASN A 441 22.64 -19.78 11.68
C ASN A 441 22.47 -18.66 10.62
N PHE A 442 22.51 -17.41 11.09
CA PHE A 442 22.28 -16.24 10.24
C PHE A 442 23.26 -16.13 9.06
N ASP A 443 24.54 -16.43 9.26
CA ASP A 443 25.56 -16.40 8.21
C ASP A 443 25.27 -17.46 7.13
N LYS A 444 24.85 -18.65 7.55
CA LYS A 444 24.43 -19.75 6.68
C LYS A 444 23.17 -19.39 5.89
N TYR A 445 22.21 -18.70 6.50
CA TYR A 445 21.02 -18.19 5.82
C TYR A 445 21.34 -17.05 4.83
N LEU A 446 22.19 -16.10 5.24
CA LEU A 446 22.64 -14.99 4.39
C LEU A 446 23.42 -15.52 3.18
N LYS A 447 24.30 -16.52 3.37
CA LYS A 447 25.00 -17.21 2.28
C LYS A 447 24.04 -17.88 1.30
N GLN A 448 23.00 -18.59 1.77
CA GLN A 448 21.95 -19.13 0.91
C GLN A 448 21.19 -18.04 0.14
N MET A 449 20.93 -16.87 0.76
CA MET A 449 20.34 -15.73 0.07
C MET A 449 21.27 -15.17 -1.02
N ILE A 450 22.58 -15.06 -0.74
CA ILE A 450 23.62 -14.59 -1.67
C ILE A 450 23.71 -15.53 -2.88
N GLU A 451 23.86 -16.83 -2.65
CA GLU A 451 23.89 -17.87 -3.70
C GLU A 451 22.58 -17.94 -4.50
N GLY A 452 21.45 -17.54 -3.91
CA GLY A 452 20.15 -17.45 -4.56
C GLY A 452 19.98 -16.27 -5.55
N TYR A 453 20.89 -15.28 -5.59
CA TYR A 453 20.78 -14.15 -6.51
C TYR A 453 21.23 -14.50 -7.93
N LYS A 454 20.29 -14.43 -8.87
CA LYS A 454 20.56 -14.52 -10.31
C LYS A 454 20.63 -13.13 -10.92
N PHE A 455 21.75 -12.84 -11.55
CA PHE A 455 22.05 -11.57 -12.21
C PHE A 455 21.84 -11.72 -13.72
N ILE A 456 21.04 -10.82 -14.32
CA ILE A 456 21.06 -10.60 -15.77
C ILE A 456 22.01 -9.42 -15.99
N SER A 457 23.17 -9.67 -16.62
CA SER A 457 24.18 -8.63 -16.89
C SER A 457 23.91 -7.90 -18.20
N PHE A 458 24.35 -6.65 -18.25
CA PHE A 458 24.50 -5.83 -19.45
C PHE A 458 25.96 -5.36 -19.66
N VAL A 459 26.87 -5.77 -18.77
CA VAL A 459 28.28 -5.32 -18.69
C VAL A 459 29.30 -6.44 -18.94
N ASP A 460 28.82 -7.62 -19.36
CA ASP A 460 29.59 -8.81 -19.74
C ASP A 460 29.45 -9.07 -21.26
#